data_AF-A0A662ARL0-F1
#
_entry.id   AF-A0A662ARL0-F1
#
_cell.length_a   1.000
_cell.length_b   1.000
_cell.length_c   1.000
_cell.angle_alpha   90.00
_cell.angle_beta   90.00
_cell.angle_gamma   90.00
#
_symmetry.space_group_name_H-M   'P 1'
#
loop_
_entity.id
_entity.type
_entity.pdbx_description
1 polymer ?
#
loop_
_entity_poly.entity_id
_entity_poly.type
_entity_poly.pdbx_seq_one_letter_code
_entity_poly.pdbx_strand_id
1 'polypeptide(L)'
;MQNLLIVTLIVFIINLPFGYWRGGLKKMSLWWFVAIHAPIPLVISLRHLFEIGFAPYTYAFILPSFIISQWLADRYRRGQLKGIYRKILAKLSFKS
;
A
#
# COMPACT_ATOMS: atom_id res chain seq x y z
N MET A 1 9.90 17.24 -9.95
CA MET A 1 8.74 17.07 -9.03
C MET A 1 7.65 16.17 -9.61
N GLN A 2 7.24 16.31 -10.88
CA GLN A 2 6.23 15.41 -11.49
C GLN A 2 6.59 13.92 -11.39
N ASN A 3 7.84 13.52 -11.67
CA ASN A 3 8.29 12.12 -11.57
C ASN A 3 8.10 11.52 -10.17
N LEU A 4 8.27 12.32 -9.11
CA LEU A 4 8.10 11.87 -7.74
C LEU A 4 6.64 11.52 -7.43
N LEU A 5 5.70 12.34 -7.89
CA LEU A 5 4.26 12.08 -7.72
C LEU A 5 3.84 10.83 -8.49
N ILE A 6 4.28 10.72 -9.76
CA ILE A 6 4.02 9.55 -10.60
C ILE A 6 4.52 8.28 -9.91
N VAL A 7 5.77 8.27 -9.46
CA VAL A 7 6.33 7.08 -8.80
C VAL A 7 5.64 6.82 -7.47
N THR A 8 5.32 7.84 -6.69
CA THR A 8 4.57 7.65 -5.42
C THR A 8 3.23 6.96 -5.68
N LEU A 9 2.54 7.32 -6.76
CA LEU A 9 1.29 6.69 -7.16
C LEU A 9 1.49 5.25 -7.67
N ILE A 10 2.52 5.02 -8.49
CA ILE A 10 2.87 3.68 -8.97
C ILE A 10 3.21 2.76 -7.78
N VAL A 11 4.04 3.24 -6.84
CA VAL A 11 4.40 2.52 -5.61
C VAL A 11 3.16 2.18 -4.79
N PHE A 12 2.20 3.10 -4.70
CA PHE A 12 0.93 2.87 -4.02
C PHE A 12 0.16 1.73 -4.68
N ILE A 13 -0.06 1.81 -5.99
CA ILE A 13 -0.86 0.84 -6.75
C ILE A 13 -0.21 -0.54 -6.71
N ILE A 14 1.09 -0.62 -6.93
CA ILE A 14 1.83 -1.89 -6.94
C ILE A 14 1.85 -2.52 -5.55
N ASN A 15 1.92 -1.75 -4.45
CA ASN A 15 1.91 -2.32 -3.10
C ASN A 15 0.55 -2.88 -2.65
N LEU A 16 -0.56 -2.41 -3.22
CA LEU A 16 -1.89 -2.91 -2.85
C LEU A 16 -2.01 -4.45 -2.95
N PRO A 17 -1.67 -5.11 -4.09
CA PRO A 17 -1.74 -6.57 -4.18
C PRO A 17 -0.82 -7.26 -3.18
N PHE A 18 0.38 -6.74 -2.92
CA PHE A 18 1.30 -7.33 -1.92
C PHE A 18 0.77 -7.21 -0.49
N GLY A 19 0.18 -6.06 -0.13
CA GLY A 19 -0.47 -5.88 1.17
C GLY A 19 -1.67 -6.80 1.36
N TYR A 20 -2.46 -7.01 0.31
CA TYR A 20 -3.56 -7.97 0.30
C TYR A 20 -3.04 -9.39 0.47
N TRP A 21 -2.05 -9.81 -0.33
CA TRP A 21 -1.46 -11.14 -0.26
C TRP A 21 -0.85 -11.43 1.12
N ARG A 22 -0.04 -10.49 1.65
CA ARG A 22 0.57 -10.57 2.98
C ARG A 22 -0.44 -10.80 4.08
N GLY A 23 -1.59 -10.12 4.03
CA GLY A 23 -2.67 -10.28 5.01
C GLY A 23 -3.25 -11.71 5.08
N GLY A 24 -2.95 -12.56 4.09
CA GLY A 24 -3.39 -13.95 4.00
C GLY A 24 -2.43 -15.03 4.35
N LEU A 25 -1.20 -14.66 4.60
CA LEU A 25 -0.15 -15.61 4.88
C LEU A 25 0.04 -15.70 6.39
N LYS A 26 0.44 -16.89 6.85
CA LYS A 26 0.86 -17.08 8.24
C LYS A 26 2.07 -16.17 8.49
N LYS A 27 2.02 -15.37 9.55
CA LYS A 27 3.15 -14.53 9.97
C LYS A 27 4.40 -15.39 10.13
N MET A 28 5.57 -14.87 9.73
CA MET A 28 6.85 -15.57 9.73
C MET A 28 6.95 -16.81 8.81
N SER A 29 6.00 -17.01 7.90
CA SER A 29 6.21 -17.97 6.81
C SER A 29 7.14 -17.40 5.74
N LEU A 30 7.80 -18.28 4.98
CA LEU A 30 8.66 -17.88 3.87
C LEU A 30 7.91 -17.00 2.85
N TRP A 31 6.67 -17.36 2.53
CA TRP A 31 5.82 -16.56 1.65
C TRP A 31 5.45 -15.20 2.24
N TRP A 32 5.22 -15.10 3.56
CA TRP A 32 4.96 -13.83 4.21
C TRP A 32 6.18 -12.91 4.13
N PHE A 33 7.38 -13.47 4.26
CA PHE A 33 8.63 -12.74 4.07
C PHE A 33 8.77 -12.23 2.63
N VAL A 34 8.51 -13.09 1.64
CA VAL A 34 8.50 -12.71 0.21
C VAL A 34 7.50 -11.59 -0.06
N ALA A 35 6.29 -11.67 0.49
CA ALA A 35 5.26 -10.64 0.28
C ALA A 35 5.66 -9.26 0.84
N ILE A 36 6.52 -9.20 1.85
CA ILE A 36 7.06 -7.96 2.40
C ILE A 36 8.26 -7.45 1.61
N HIS A 37 9.15 -8.35 1.19
CA HIS A 37 10.42 -7.98 0.59
C HIS A 37 10.31 -7.80 -0.93
N ALA A 38 9.51 -8.56 -1.65
CA ALA A 38 9.35 -8.43 -3.11
C ALA A 38 8.98 -7.01 -3.60
N PRO A 39 8.11 -6.24 -2.91
CA PRO A 39 7.85 -4.85 -3.31
C PRO A 39 9.09 -3.95 -3.16
N ILE A 40 10.01 -4.23 -2.24
CA ILE A 40 11.15 -3.33 -1.94
C ILE A 40 12.11 -3.21 -3.15
N PRO A 41 12.65 -4.30 -3.74
CA PRO A 41 13.45 -4.23 -4.96
C PRO A 41 12.71 -3.58 -6.12
N LEU A 42 11.40 -3.77 -6.21
CA LEU A 42 10.58 -3.17 -7.25
C LEU A 42 10.54 -1.64 -7.10
N VAL A 43 10.35 -1.12 -5.88
CA VAL A 43 10.43 0.32 -5.59
C VAL A 43 11.83 0.88 -5.85
N ILE A 44 12.89 0.14 -5.50
CA ILE A 44 14.28 0.55 -5.79
C ILE A 44 14.53 0.63 -7.30
N SER A 45 13.97 -0.31 -8.07
CA SER A 45 14.07 -0.32 -9.53
C SER A 45 13.33 0.88 -10.14
N LEU A 46 12.11 1.17 -9.67
CA LEU A 46 11.36 2.37 -10.08
C LEU A 46 12.12 3.66 -9.79
N ARG A 47 12.85 3.73 -8.67
CA ARG A 47 13.67 4.90 -8.35
C ARG A 47 14.78 5.14 -9.38
N HIS A 48 15.43 4.10 -9.85
CA HIS A 48 16.44 4.20 -10.91
C HIS A 48 15.79 4.55 -12.26
N LEU A 49 14.70 3.89 -12.63
CA LEU A 49 14.02 4.11 -13.91
C LEU A 49 13.48 5.53 -14.10
N PHE A 50 13.02 6.17 -13.02
CA PHE A 50 12.45 7.52 -13.06
C PHE A 50 13.43 8.61 -12.57
N GLU A 51 14.69 8.24 -12.33
CA GLU A 51 15.80 9.13 -11.91
C GLU A 51 15.48 9.98 -10.67
N ILE A 52 14.64 9.44 -9.79
CA ILE A 52 14.29 10.00 -8.49
C ILE A 52 15.38 9.55 -7.52
N GLY A 53 16.47 10.33 -7.47
CA GLY A 53 17.62 10.06 -6.62
C GLY A 53 17.30 9.82 -5.15
N PHE A 54 18.32 9.51 -4.36
CA PHE A 54 18.19 9.07 -2.97
C PHE A 54 18.11 10.23 -1.97
N ALA A 55 17.55 11.36 -2.39
CA ALA A 55 17.42 12.53 -1.54
C ALA A 55 16.35 12.29 -0.45
N PRO A 56 16.55 12.75 0.80
CA PRO A 56 15.63 12.52 1.93
C PRO A 56 14.18 12.90 1.65
N TYR A 57 13.95 13.99 0.92
CA TYR A 57 12.60 14.46 0.59
C TYR A 57 11.81 13.45 -0.25
N THR A 58 12.46 12.65 -1.10
CA THR A 58 11.77 11.63 -1.91
C THR A 58 11.19 10.50 -1.05
N TYR A 59 11.89 10.15 0.03
CA TYR A 59 11.44 9.13 0.97
C TYR A 59 10.22 9.59 1.77
N ALA A 60 10.11 10.88 2.06
CA ALA A 60 8.96 11.46 2.75
C ALA A 60 7.64 11.23 1.99
N PHE A 61 7.68 11.04 0.66
CA PHE A 61 6.48 10.70 -0.13
C PHE A 61 6.34 9.19 -0.37
N ILE A 62 7.42 8.52 -0.75
CA ILE A 62 7.38 7.10 -1.13
C ILE A 62 7.08 6.20 0.07
N LEU A 63 7.69 6.48 1.24
CA LEU A 63 7.56 5.62 2.42
C LEU A 63 6.13 5.64 3.00
N PRO A 64 5.48 6.80 3.22
CA PRO A 64 4.07 6.81 3.63
C PRO A 64 3.16 6.14 2.62
N SER A 65 3.35 6.37 1.32
CA SER A 65 2.57 5.71 0.26
C SER A 65 2.67 4.18 0.34
N PHE A 66 3.89 3.67 0.54
CA PHE A 66 4.16 2.24 0.73
C PHE A 66 3.42 1.67 1.96
N ILE A 67 3.50 2.36 3.10
CA ILE A 67 2.86 1.91 4.34
C ILE A 67 1.33 1.96 4.23
N ILE A 68 0.78 3.06 3.70
CA ILE A 68 -0.66 3.29 3.58
C ILE A 68 -1.28 2.24 2.65
N SER A 69 -0.68 2.00 1.49
CA SER A 69 -1.17 0.97 0.54
C SER A 69 -1.18 -0.42 1.17
N GLN A 70 -0.10 -0.84 1.83
CA GLN A 70 -0.07 -2.14 2.50
C GLN A 70 -1.07 -2.27 3.63
N TRP A 71 -1.26 -1.21 4.43
CA TRP A 71 -2.23 -1.19 5.51
C TRP A 71 -3.67 -1.26 4.98
N LEU A 72 -3.97 -0.46 3.93
CA LEU A 72 -5.29 -0.41 3.32
C LEU A 72 -5.69 -1.75 2.72
N ALA A 73 -4.78 -2.39 1.98
CA ALA A 73 -5.03 -3.68 1.34
C ALA A 73 -5.25 -4.82 2.35
N ASP A 74 -4.47 -4.85 3.42
CA ASP A 74 -4.64 -5.82 4.52
C ASP A 74 -5.98 -5.61 5.24
N ARG A 75 -6.37 -4.35 5.48
CA ARG A 75 -7.66 -4.01 6.10
C ARG A 75 -8.86 -4.31 5.20
N TYR A 76 -8.70 -4.15 3.89
CA TYR A 76 -9.67 -4.59 2.89
C TYR A 76 -9.88 -6.10 2.95
N ARG A 77 -8.78 -6.86 2.96
CA ARG A 77 -8.82 -8.32 3.03
C ARG A 77 -9.49 -8.84 4.30
N ARG A 78 -9.19 -8.24 5.45
CA ARG A 78 -9.82 -8.59 6.74
C ARG A 78 -11.31 -8.25 6.82
N GLY A 79 -11.92 -7.67 5.78
CA GLY A 79 -13.32 -7.28 5.78
C GLY A 79 -13.64 -6.10 6.70
N GLN A 80 -12.64 -5.50 7.34
CA GLN A 80 -12.82 -4.38 8.27
C GLN A 80 -13.37 -3.14 7.56
N LEU A 81 -12.99 -2.92 6.29
CA LEU A 81 -13.58 -1.86 5.48
C LEU A 81 -15.07 -2.12 5.21
N LYS A 82 -15.47 -3.35 4.87
CA LYS A 82 -16.88 -3.71 4.63
C LYS A 82 -17.76 -3.40 5.84
N GLY A 83 -17.27 -3.66 7.06
CA GLY A 83 -17.96 -3.33 8.31
C GLY A 83 -18.14 -1.82 8.54
N ILE A 84 -17.11 -1.03 8.25
CA ILE A 84 -17.17 0.44 8.35
C ILE A 84 -18.19 1.01 7.35
N TYR A 85 -18.13 0.59 6.08
CA TYR A 85 -19.08 1.02 5.05
C TYR A 85 -20.52 0.68 5.43
N ARG A 86 -20.78 -0.55 5.91
CA ARG A 86 -22.12 -0.95 6.38
C ARG A 86 -22.62 -0.06 7.52
N LYS A 87 -21.76 0.28 8.48
CA LYS A 87 -22.13 1.19 9.60
C LYS A 87 -22.45 2.61 9.12
N ILE A 88 -21.65 3.15 8.19
CA ILE A 88 -21.87 4.49 7.64
C ILE A 88 -23.17 4.53 6.83
N LEU A 89 -23.39 3.54 5.95
CA LEU A 89 -24.60 3.43 5.15
C LEU A 89 -25.85 3.28 6.03
N ALA A 90 -25.79 2.46 7.09
CA ALA A 90 -26.89 2.34 8.04
C ALA A 90 -27.18 3.67 8.75
N LYS A 91 -26.16 4.46 9.10
CA LYS A 91 -26.33 5.76 9.74
C LYS A 91 -26.91 6.83 8.81
N LEU A 92 -26.59 6.77 7.51
CA LEU A 92 -27.14 7.65 6.49
C LEU A 92 -28.60 7.28 6.16
N SER A 93 -28.91 5.99 6.08
CA SER A 93 -30.27 5.48 5.84
C SER A 93 -31.24 5.77 6.99
N PHE A 94 -30.75 5.98 8.22
CA PHE A 94 -31.57 6.37 9.38
C PHE A 94 -31.78 7.89 9.51
N LYS A 95 -31.13 8.70 8.66
CA LYS A 95 -31.18 10.17 8.70
C LYS A 95 -32.06 10.77 7.59
N SER A 96 -32.67 9.95 6.73
CA SER A 96 -33.71 10.34 5.75
C SER A 96 -35.09 9.95 6.28
#